data_AF-A0A3P8UVK4-F1
#
_entry.id   AF-A0A3P8UVK4-F1
#
_cell.length_a   1.000
_cell.length_b   1.000
_cell.length_c   1.000
_cell.angle_alpha   90.00
_cell.angle_beta   90.00
_cell.angle_gamma   90.00
#
_symmetry.space_group_name_H-M   'P 1'
#
loop_
_entity.id
_entity.type
_entity.pdbx_description
1 polymer ?
#
loop_
_entity_poly.entity_id
_entity_poly.type
_entity_poly.pdbx_seq_one_letter_code
_entity_poly.pdbx_strand_id
1 'polypeptide(L)'
;MLSLSHMTMTINKKLTLWFFLCCLFTQEQQRKHFTKNSINSLTDTSQYHVEHLTTFVLDRKDGMITVEDGIRRLRLLNAKGKVWTQEILLQVEEKSVSLMDQETNNELERFPIGTVQHCQAVMKACSYDSILALVCKESGQSKPDLHLFQCDDIKANLIHADIESAMIDAKGGKVKKRPETLK
;
A
#
# COMPACT_ATOMS: atom_id res chain seq x y z
N MET A 1 25.12 33.29 -10.92
CA MET A 1 24.56 32.04 -11.48
C MET A 1 24.10 31.17 -10.31
N LEU A 2 22.81 31.18 -10.03
CA LEU A 2 22.22 30.36 -8.96
C LEU A 2 22.15 28.91 -9.45
N SER A 3 22.88 28.03 -8.77
CA SER A 3 22.84 26.57 -8.96
C SER A 3 21.50 26.04 -8.47
N LEU A 4 20.60 25.73 -9.41
CA LEU A 4 19.36 24.98 -9.15
C LEU A 4 19.60 23.50 -9.42
N SER A 5 20.13 22.78 -8.43
CA SER A 5 20.13 21.30 -8.45
C SER A 5 19.97 20.65 -7.07
N HIS A 6 19.62 21.41 -6.04
CA HIS A 6 19.40 20.90 -4.68
C HIS A 6 17.98 21.18 -4.18
N MET A 7 16.98 20.50 -4.74
CA MET A 7 15.67 20.34 -4.09
C MET A 7 14.86 19.30 -4.87
N THR A 8 14.87 18.04 -4.43
CA THR A 8 13.83 17.00 -4.63
C THR A 8 14.38 15.59 -4.36
N MET A 9 14.98 15.33 -3.19
CA MET A 9 15.32 13.95 -2.75
C MET A 9 15.16 13.73 -1.24
N THR A 10 14.28 14.46 -0.56
CA THR A 10 14.13 14.35 0.90
C THR A 10 13.15 13.24 1.34
N ILE A 11 12.33 12.70 0.43
CA ILE A 11 11.30 11.71 0.80
C ILE A 11 11.76 10.26 0.57
N ASN A 12 12.76 10.05 -0.29
CA ASN A 12 13.31 8.72 -0.55
C ASN A 12 14.45 8.35 0.42
N LYS A 13 14.42 8.84 1.66
CA LYS A 13 15.41 8.49 2.70
C LYS A 13 14.79 7.94 3.96
N LYS A 14 13.49 8.14 4.23
CA LYS A 14 12.87 7.54 5.42
C LYS A 14 12.56 6.07 5.20
N LEU A 15 11.94 5.71 4.08
CA LEU A 15 11.69 4.31 3.75
C LEU A 15 12.99 3.59 3.36
N THR A 16 13.87 4.22 2.57
CA THR A 16 15.10 3.59 2.07
C THR A 16 16.23 3.45 3.12
N LEU A 17 16.27 4.30 4.16
CA LEU A 17 17.20 4.15 5.29
C LEU A 17 16.67 3.14 6.33
N TRP A 18 15.35 3.04 6.48
CA TRP A 18 14.72 1.93 7.22
C TRP A 18 14.98 0.60 6.49
N PHE A 19 14.91 0.58 5.16
CA PHE A 19 15.33 -0.56 4.32
C PHE A 19 16.80 -0.93 4.49
N PHE A 20 17.73 0.04 4.49
CA PHE A 20 19.15 -0.27 4.71
C PHE A 20 19.42 -0.83 6.11
N LEU A 21 18.74 -0.33 7.14
CA LEU A 21 18.94 -0.79 8.51
C LEU A 21 18.25 -2.14 8.80
N CYS A 22 17.06 -2.37 8.24
CA CYS A 22 16.32 -3.61 8.41
C CYS A 22 16.96 -4.76 7.63
N CYS A 23 17.32 -4.53 6.36
CA CYS A 23 17.89 -5.55 5.47
C CYS A 23 19.33 -5.97 5.90
N LEU A 24 20.13 -5.07 6.46
CA LEU A 24 21.43 -5.44 7.05
C LEU A 24 21.28 -6.27 8.34
N PHE A 25 20.17 -6.15 9.07
CA PHE A 25 19.92 -6.94 10.28
C PHE A 25 19.29 -8.31 9.98
N THR A 26 18.60 -8.47 8.85
CA THR A 26 17.93 -9.73 8.47
C THR A 26 18.76 -10.68 7.61
N GLN A 27 19.83 -10.21 6.94
CA GLN A 27 20.68 -11.08 6.11
C GLN A 27 21.39 -12.21 6.88
N GLU A 28 21.36 -12.22 8.22
CA GLU A 28 22.00 -13.28 9.01
C GLU A 28 21.11 -14.51 9.25
N GLN A 29 19.81 -14.48 8.91
CA GLN A 29 18.92 -15.63 9.18
C GLN A 29 18.03 -16.02 7.99
N GLN A 30 18.64 -16.87 7.15
CA GLN A 30 18.04 -18.06 6.51
C GLN A 30 17.24 -17.93 5.21
N ARG A 31 17.80 -18.62 4.22
CA ARG A 31 17.25 -19.04 2.93
C ARG A 31 16.26 -20.21 3.11
N LYS A 32 15.04 -20.12 2.53
CA LYS A 32 14.31 -21.18 1.76
C LYS A 32 12.77 -20.94 1.63
N HIS A 33 12.33 -20.66 0.39
CA HIS A 33 11.17 -21.19 -0.37
C HIS A 33 9.76 -21.44 0.27
N PHE A 34 8.72 -20.85 -0.36
CA PHE A 34 7.48 -21.45 -0.93
C PHE A 34 6.18 -20.69 -0.60
N THR A 35 5.37 -20.52 -1.65
CA THR A 35 4.07 -19.82 -1.75
C THR A 35 2.92 -20.53 -1.03
N LYS A 36 2.12 -19.76 -0.27
CA LYS A 36 0.77 -20.14 0.17
C LYS A 36 -0.13 -18.90 0.23
N ASN A 37 -1.02 -18.75 -0.75
CA ASN A 37 -2.20 -17.90 -0.59
C ASN A 37 -3.17 -18.65 0.34
N SER A 38 -3.16 -18.32 1.63
CA SER A 38 -4.08 -18.90 2.61
C SER A 38 -5.15 -17.89 3.01
N ILE A 39 -6.42 -18.24 2.76
CA ILE A 39 -7.57 -17.61 3.41
C ILE A 39 -7.78 -18.36 4.72
N ASN A 40 -7.62 -17.69 5.87
CA ASN A 40 -7.66 -18.35 7.17
C ASN A 40 -9.06 -18.23 7.77
N SER A 41 -10.02 -19.08 7.39
CA SER A 41 -11.47 -19.06 7.73
C SER A 41 -11.89 -18.77 9.20
N LEU A 42 -10.97 -18.76 10.17
CA LEU A 42 -11.22 -18.45 11.57
C LEU A 42 -11.14 -16.95 11.88
N THR A 43 -10.43 -16.18 11.05
CA THR A 43 -10.34 -14.73 11.07
C THR A 43 -10.66 -14.27 9.65
N ASP A 44 -11.50 -13.26 9.44
CA ASP A 44 -11.83 -12.79 8.08
C ASP A 44 -10.60 -12.05 7.49
N THR A 45 -9.59 -12.84 7.14
CA THR A 45 -8.22 -12.43 6.85
C THR A 45 -7.80 -13.04 5.52
N SER A 46 -7.48 -12.16 4.58
CA SER A 46 -6.97 -12.51 3.25
C SER A 46 -5.53 -12.01 3.13
N GLN A 47 -4.68 -12.76 2.43
CA GLN A 47 -3.29 -12.38 2.15
C GLN A 47 -2.99 -12.51 0.66
N TYR A 48 -2.27 -11.52 0.13
CA TYR A 48 -1.93 -11.41 -1.29
C TYR A 48 -0.45 -11.11 -1.45
N HIS A 49 0.26 -11.91 -2.24
CA HIS A 49 1.60 -11.54 -2.69
C HIS A 49 1.51 -10.39 -3.68
N VAL A 50 2.24 -9.32 -3.40
CA VAL A 50 2.34 -8.14 -4.26
C VAL A 50 3.77 -7.61 -4.25
N GLU A 51 4.14 -6.85 -5.28
CA GLU A 51 5.41 -6.13 -5.32
C GLU A 51 5.16 -4.65 -5.05
N HIS A 52 5.74 -4.10 -4.00
CA HIS A 52 5.74 -2.65 -3.77
C HIS A 52 6.62 -1.97 -4.82
N LEU A 53 6.05 -1.03 -5.57
CA LEU A 53 6.75 -0.31 -6.63
C LEU A 53 7.31 1.01 -6.14
N THR A 54 6.50 1.79 -5.42
CA THR A 54 6.85 3.12 -4.92
C THR A 54 5.76 3.66 -3.99
N THR A 55 6.14 4.62 -3.15
CA THR A 55 5.20 5.47 -2.40
C THR A 55 5.42 6.94 -2.77
N PHE A 56 4.35 7.69 -2.97
CA PHE A 56 4.37 9.13 -3.21
C PHE A 56 3.54 9.87 -2.18
N VAL A 57 4.06 10.96 -1.64
CA VAL A 57 3.25 11.92 -0.88
C VAL A 57 2.35 12.67 -1.88
N LEU A 58 1.04 12.69 -1.63
CA LEU A 58 0.09 13.49 -2.40
C LEU A 58 0.18 14.97 -1.97
N ASP A 59 1.08 15.70 -2.62
CA ASP A 59 1.30 17.12 -2.43
C ASP A 59 1.01 17.95 -3.70
N ARG A 60 0.08 18.91 -3.57
CA ARG A 60 -0.21 19.88 -4.62
C ARG A 60 1.04 20.67 -5.04
N LYS A 61 1.98 20.95 -4.11
CA LYS A 61 3.21 21.69 -4.43
C LYS A 61 4.13 20.93 -5.40
N ASP A 62 4.08 19.60 -5.35
CA ASP A 62 4.87 18.72 -6.20
C ASP A 62 4.10 18.27 -7.45
N GLY A 63 2.88 18.79 -7.66
CA GLY A 63 1.99 18.37 -8.75
C GLY A 63 1.58 16.90 -8.65
N MET A 64 1.50 16.37 -7.43
CA MET A 64 1.13 14.99 -7.11
C MET A 64 -0.20 15.01 -6.36
N ILE A 65 -1.33 14.97 -7.08
CA ILE A 65 -2.65 15.19 -6.47
C ILE A 65 -3.53 13.96 -6.58
N THR A 66 -3.47 13.24 -7.71
CA THR A 66 -4.32 12.08 -7.98
C THR A 66 -3.52 10.79 -8.16
N VAL A 67 -4.22 9.66 -8.20
CA VAL A 67 -3.63 8.36 -8.54
C VAL A 67 -3.01 8.43 -9.94
N GLU A 68 -3.64 9.09 -10.91
CA GLU A 68 -3.14 9.25 -12.28
C GLU A 68 -1.81 10.00 -12.33
N ASP A 69 -1.62 11.03 -11.49
CA ASP A 69 -0.32 11.72 -11.36
C ASP A 69 0.76 10.76 -10.87
N GLY A 70 0.42 9.92 -9.88
CA GLY A 70 1.27 8.87 -9.36
C GLY A 70 1.66 7.86 -10.43
N ILE A 71 0.68 7.35 -11.18
CA ILE A 71 0.91 6.42 -12.29
C ILE A 71 1.80 7.07 -13.35
N ARG A 72 1.54 8.33 -13.74
CA ARG A 72 2.39 9.07 -14.69
C ARG A 72 3.83 9.18 -14.21
N ARG A 73 4.04 9.46 -12.92
CA ARG A 73 5.39 9.53 -12.33
C ARG A 73 6.05 8.16 -12.26
N LEU A 74 5.31 7.11 -11.90
CA LEU A 74 5.78 5.73 -11.96
C LEU A 74 6.26 5.38 -13.38
N ARG A 75 5.51 5.77 -14.43
CA ARG A 75 5.93 5.55 -15.83
C ARG A 75 7.31 6.13 -16.12
N LEU A 76 7.55 7.36 -15.66
CA LEU A 76 8.82 8.07 -15.84
C LEU A 76 9.96 7.42 -15.07
N LEU A 77 9.70 6.90 -13.87
CA LEU A 77 10.70 6.18 -13.08
C LEU A 77 11.03 4.84 -13.74
N ASN A 78 10.01 4.10 -14.19
CA ASN A 78 10.15 2.81 -14.84
C ASN A 78 10.97 2.90 -16.13
N ALA A 79 10.64 3.88 -16.99
CA ALA A 79 11.39 4.13 -18.23
C ALA A 79 12.87 4.51 -18.00
N LYS A 80 13.21 4.97 -16.79
CA LYS A 80 14.59 5.32 -16.40
C LYS A 80 15.28 4.20 -15.62
N GLY A 81 14.64 3.04 -15.42
CA GLY A 81 15.16 1.97 -14.56
C GLY A 81 15.34 2.38 -13.11
N LYS A 82 14.48 3.29 -12.61
CA LYS A 82 14.55 3.86 -11.25
C LYS A 82 13.46 3.32 -10.31
N VAL A 83 12.81 2.23 -10.68
CA VAL A 83 11.87 1.51 -9.83
C VAL A 83 12.63 0.36 -9.19
N TRP A 84 12.56 0.26 -7.87
CA TRP A 84 13.09 -0.86 -7.11
C TRP A 84 11.89 -1.53 -6.50
N THR A 85 11.64 -2.79 -6.89
CA THR A 85 10.50 -3.55 -6.39
C THR A 85 10.89 -4.31 -5.13
N GLN A 86 9.90 -4.53 -4.27
CA GLN A 86 10.03 -5.40 -3.10
C GLN A 86 8.82 -6.31 -3.00
N GLU A 87 9.05 -7.61 -2.90
CA GLU A 87 8.01 -8.60 -2.60
C GLU A 87 7.51 -8.43 -1.16
N ILE A 88 6.19 -8.35 -1.00
CA ILE A 88 5.52 -8.24 0.30
C ILE A 88 4.21 -9.04 0.30
N LEU A 89 3.74 -9.36 1.49
CA LEU A 89 2.39 -9.89 1.71
C LEU A 89 1.45 -8.77 2.12
N LEU A 90 0.47 -8.44 1.27
CA LEU A 90 -0.61 -7.53 1.61
C LEU A 90 -1.72 -8.32 2.30
N GLN A 91 -1.95 -8.00 3.58
CA GLN A 91 -2.97 -8.63 4.42
C GLN A 91 -4.17 -7.70 4.57
N VAL A 92 -5.37 -8.21 4.29
CA VAL A 92 -6.64 -7.51 4.50
C VAL A 92 -7.37 -8.18 5.66
N GLU A 93 -7.76 -7.37 6.64
CA GLU A 93 -8.61 -7.74 7.78
C GLU A 93 -9.78 -6.77 7.86
N GLU A 94 -10.83 -7.12 8.62
CA GLU A 94 -12.01 -6.28 8.87
C GLU A 94 -11.67 -4.82 9.25
N LYS A 95 -10.57 -4.61 9.99
CA LYS A 95 -10.23 -3.31 10.59
C LYS A 95 -8.92 -2.70 10.08
N SER A 96 -8.25 -3.32 9.12
CA SER A 96 -6.97 -2.84 8.63
C SER A 96 -6.49 -3.53 7.37
N VAL A 97 -5.62 -2.82 6.66
CA VAL A 97 -4.73 -3.39 5.64
C VAL A 97 -3.31 -3.34 6.18
N SER A 98 -2.59 -4.45 6.19
CA SER A 98 -1.19 -4.53 6.64
C SER A 98 -0.27 -4.98 5.51
N LEU A 99 0.96 -4.46 5.52
CA LEU A 99 2.07 -4.97 4.74
C LEU A 99 2.93 -5.84 5.65
N MET A 100 3.04 -7.11 5.30
CA MET A 100 3.77 -8.11 6.04
C MET A 100 5.01 -8.52 5.26
N ASP A 101 6.11 -8.73 5.97
CA ASP A 101 7.31 -9.32 5.41
C ASP A 101 7.02 -10.78 5.01
N GLN A 102 7.34 -11.14 3.77
CA GLN A 102 7.00 -12.44 3.20
C GLN A 102 7.73 -13.60 3.88
N GLU A 103 8.95 -13.37 4.38
CA GLU A 103 9.77 -14.44 4.97
C GLU A 103 9.45 -14.63 6.46
N THR A 104 9.35 -13.53 7.19
CA THR A 104 9.24 -13.54 8.65
C THR A 104 7.81 -13.42 9.15
N ASN A 105 6.86 -13.03 8.30
CA ASN A 105 5.51 -12.61 8.70
C ASN A 105 5.51 -11.48 9.74
N ASN A 106 6.57 -10.67 9.78
CA ASN A 106 6.60 -9.48 10.60
C ASN A 106 5.80 -8.36 9.93
N GLU A 107 5.04 -7.60 10.73
CA GLU A 107 4.34 -6.43 10.23
C GLU A 107 5.35 -5.31 9.91
N LEU A 108 5.41 -4.92 8.64
CA LEU A 108 6.25 -3.83 8.15
C LEU A 108 5.52 -2.50 8.30
N GLU A 109 4.22 -2.49 7.97
CA GLU A 109 3.36 -1.31 8.02
C GLU A 109 1.91 -1.72 8.21
N ARG A 110 1.13 -0.96 8.98
CA ARG A 110 -0.29 -1.23 9.22
C ARG A 110 -1.11 0.02 9.00
N PHE A 111 -2.10 -0.08 8.13
CA PHE A 111 -3.08 0.95 7.85
C PHE A 111 -4.41 0.56 8.49
N PRO A 112 -4.81 1.18 9.61
CA PRO A 112 -6.18 1.02 10.10
C PRO A 112 -7.16 1.38 8.99
N ILE A 113 -8.25 0.63 8.84
CA ILE A 113 -9.15 0.79 7.68
C ILE A 113 -9.71 2.21 7.56
N GLY A 114 -9.85 2.92 8.69
CA GLY A 114 -10.28 4.33 8.71
C GLY A 114 -9.25 5.35 8.19
N THR A 115 -7.98 4.96 8.02
CA THR A 115 -6.95 5.82 7.41
C THR A 115 -6.86 5.62 5.90
N VAL A 116 -7.41 4.53 5.36
CA VAL A 116 -7.53 4.29 3.91
C VAL A 116 -8.57 5.25 3.34
N GLN A 117 -8.11 6.20 2.53
CA GLN A 117 -8.97 7.22 1.93
C GLN A 117 -9.54 6.76 0.59
N HIS A 118 -8.73 6.05 -0.19
CA HIS A 118 -9.06 5.60 -1.53
C HIS A 118 -8.28 4.33 -1.87
N CYS A 119 -8.92 3.43 -2.58
CA CYS A 119 -8.30 2.25 -3.17
C CYS A 119 -8.71 2.21 -4.64
N GLN A 120 -7.81 1.82 -5.54
CA GLN A 120 -8.10 1.74 -6.96
C GLN A 120 -7.26 0.69 -7.65
N ALA A 121 -7.90 -0.14 -8.48
CA ALA A 121 -7.19 -0.99 -9.43
C ALA A 121 -6.93 -0.23 -10.74
N VAL A 122 -5.66 -0.19 -11.16
CA VAL A 122 -5.23 0.37 -12.43
C VAL A 122 -4.71 -0.76 -13.30
N MET A 123 -5.45 -1.09 -14.35
CA MET A 123 -5.09 -2.17 -15.27
C MET A 123 -4.22 -1.62 -16.42
N LYS A 124 -3.24 -2.41 -16.86
CA LYS A 124 -2.38 -2.12 -18.01
C LYS A 124 -1.69 -0.76 -17.93
N ALA A 125 -0.86 -0.55 -16.91
CA ALA A 125 -0.09 0.66 -16.72
C ALA A 125 1.42 0.39 -16.92
N CYS A 126 2.01 0.98 -17.95
CA CYS A 126 3.40 0.70 -18.34
C CYS A 126 3.62 -0.76 -18.73
N SER A 127 4.63 -1.40 -18.15
CA SER A 127 4.94 -2.82 -18.25
C SER A 127 4.19 -3.66 -17.21
N TYR A 128 3.36 -3.02 -16.37
CA TYR A 128 2.63 -3.69 -15.30
C TYR A 128 1.20 -3.98 -15.76
N ASP A 129 0.79 -5.25 -15.65
CA ASP A 129 -0.53 -5.69 -16.08
C ASP A 129 -1.65 -5.25 -15.12
N SER A 130 -1.33 -5.18 -13.82
CA SER A 130 -2.29 -4.83 -12.78
C SER A 130 -1.58 -4.14 -11.62
N ILE A 131 -2.00 -2.91 -11.32
CA ILE A 131 -1.48 -2.12 -10.20
C ILE A 131 -2.60 -1.85 -9.22
N LEU A 132 -2.35 -2.10 -7.94
CA LEU A 132 -3.17 -1.61 -6.83
C LEU A 132 -2.63 -0.26 -6.35
N ALA A 133 -3.48 0.76 -6.33
CA ALA A 133 -3.20 2.05 -5.76
C ALA A 133 -3.94 2.19 -4.42
N LEU A 134 -3.21 2.38 -3.34
CA LEU A 134 -3.76 2.56 -2.00
C LEU A 134 -3.38 3.95 -1.48
N VAL A 135 -4.37 4.77 -1.16
CA VAL A 135 -4.17 6.10 -0.59
C VAL A 135 -4.50 6.06 0.89
N CYS A 136 -3.49 6.31 1.72
CA CYS A 136 -3.61 6.29 3.17
C CYS A 136 -3.27 7.66 3.74
N LYS A 137 -3.99 8.09 4.78
CA LYS A 137 -3.68 9.30 5.53
C LYS A 137 -3.87 9.06 7.03
N GLU A 138 -2.77 8.97 7.75
CA GLU A 138 -2.81 8.86 9.20
C GLU A 138 -3.09 10.21 9.87
N SER A 139 -3.58 10.16 11.11
CA SER A 139 -3.94 11.35 11.89
C SER A 139 -2.76 12.30 12.15
N GLY A 140 -1.53 11.77 12.17
CA GLY A 140 -0.30 12.57 12.32
C GLY A 140 0.25 13.15 11.01
N GLN A 141 -0.27 12.71 9.86
CA GLN A 141 0.24 13.13 8.56
C GLN A 141 -0.47 14.37 8.03
N SER A 142 0.32 15.34 7.56
CA SER A 142 -0.24 16.53 6.89
C SER A 142 -0.87 16.19 5.53
N LYS A 143 -0.34 15.19 4.83
CA LYS A 143 -0.69 14.82 3.46
C LYS A 143 -0.85 13.30 3.38
N PRO A 144 -1.72 12.80 2.48
CA PRO A 144 -1.82 11.37 2.23
C PRO A 144 -0.57 10.84 1.52
N ASP A 145 -0.32 9.55 1.71
CA ASP A 145 0.61 8.77 0.90
C ASP A 145 -0.18 7.90 -0.10
N LEU A 146 0.35 7.80 -1.32
CA LEU A 146 -0.09 6.91 -2.37
C LEU A 146 0.92 5.78 -2.50
N HIS A 147 0.52 4.57 -2.12
CA HIS A 147 1.29 3.34 -2.28
C HIS A 147 0.86 2.66 -3.58
N LEU A 148 1.82 2.26 -4.40
CA LEU A 148 1.58 1.55 -5.65
C LEU A 148 2.20 0.16 -5.57
N PHE A 149 1.39 -0.86 -5.85
CA PHE A 149 1.79 -2.26 -5.83
C PHE A 149 1.49 -2.91 -7.18
N GLN A 150 2.41 -3.72 -7.71
CA GLN A 150 2.12 -4.64 -8.81
C GLN A 150 1.50 -5.92 -8.25
N CYS A 151 0.47 -6.41 -8.93
CA CYS A 151 -0.31 -7.56 -8.51
C CYS A 151 -0.38 -8.60 -9.66
N ASP A 152 0.57 -9.53 -9.67
CA ASP A 152 0.71 -10.51 -10.76
C ASP A 152 -0.15 -11.76 -10.54
N ASP A 153 -0.08 -12.34 -9.35
CA ASP A 153 -0.77 -13.58 -8.96
C ASP A 153 -2.29 -13.39 -8.89
N ILE A 154 -2.72 -12.43 -8.06
CA ILE A 154 -4.11 -12.02 -7.92
C ILE A 154 -4.25 -10.62 -8.47
N LYS A 155 -5.15 -10.42 -9.44
CA LYS A 155 -5.29 -9.11 -10.10
C LYS A 155 -5.81 -8.06 -9.11
N ALA A 156 -5.30 -6.85 -9.25
CA ALA A 156 -5.56 -5.73 -8.35
C ALA A 156 -7.06 -5.41 -8.20
N ASN A 157 -7.90 -5.72 -9.19
CA ASN A 157 -9.35 -5.51 -9.09
C ASN A 157 -10.02 -6.42 -8.04
N LEU A 158 -9.47 -7.62 -7.80
CA LEU A 158 -9.98 -8.53 -6.77
C LEU A 158 -9.54 -8.07 -5.37
N ILE A 159 -8.27 -7.68 -5.24
CA ILE A 159 -7.73 -7.14 -3.98
C ILE A 159 -8.43 -5.81 -3.62
N HIS A 160 -8.66 -4.95 -4.62
CA HIS A 160 -9.43 -3.73 -4.48
C HIS A 160 -10.84 -3.99 -3.94
N ALA A 161 -11.56 -4.98 -4.49
CA ALA A 161 -12.90 -5.32 -4.05
C ALA A 161 -12.92 -5.78 -2.59
N ASP A 162 -11.93 -6.57 -2.17
CA ASP A 162 -11.77 -7.02 -0.78
C ASP A 162 -11.54 -5.85 0.18
N ILE A 163 -10.59 -4.97 -0.14
CA ILE A 163 -10.33 -3.76 0.66
C ILE A 163 -11.56 -2.84 0.70
N GLU A 164 -12.24 -2.66 -0.43
CA GLU A 164 -13.46 -1.84 -0.53
C GLU A 164 -14.58 -2.41 0.35
N SER A 165 -14.77 -3.73 0.37
CA SER A 165 -15.69 -4.41 1.28
C SER A 165 -15.36 -4.12 2.75
N ALA A 166 -14.10 -4.29 3.17
CA ALA A 166 -13.68 -3.97 4.54
C ALA A 166 -13.91 -2.48 4.89
N MET A 167 -13.68 -1.56 3.95
CA MET A 167 -13.96 -0.13 4.13
C MET A 167 -15.46 0.17 4.27
N ILE A 168 -16.33 -0.56 3.56
CA ILE A 168 -17.79 -0.43 3.66
C ILE A 168 -18.29 -0.95 5.01
N ASP A 169 -17.83 -2.12 5.43
CA ASP A 169 -18.23 -2.74 6.69
C ASP A 169 -17.83 -1.89 7.90
N ALA A 170 -16.63 -1.32 7.87
CA ALA A 170 -16.16 -0.38 8.88
C ALA A 170 -17.04 0.89 9.00
N LYS A 171 -17.64 1.35 7.89
CA LYS A 171 -18.61 2.48 7.88
C LYS A 171 -20.00 2.04 8.33
N GLY A 172 -20.38 0.79 8.07
CA GLY A 172 -21.65 0.16 8.47
C GLY A 172 -21.80 -0.07 9.97
N GLY A 173 -20.70 0.00 10.73
CA GLY A 173 -20.65 -0.21 12.19
C GLY A 173 -21.36 0.81 13.08
N LYS A 174 -22.10 1.80 12.53
CA LYS A 174 -23.09 2.53 13.34
C LYS A 174 -24.29 1.62 13.57
N VAL A 175 -24.31 0.95 14.72
CA VAL A 175 -25.53 0.38 15.32
C VAL A 175 -26.65 1.40 15.13
N LYS A 176 -27.63 1.09 14.27
CA LYS A 176 -28.92 1.79 14.27
C LYS A 176 -29.42 1.69 15.71
N LYS A 177 -29.36 2.78 16.49
CA LYS A 177 -30.14 2.86 17.73
C LYS A 177 -31.58 2.55 17.33
N ARG A 178 -32.06 1.39 17.80
CA ARG A 178 -33.46 1.01 17.74
C ARG A 178 -34.25 2.21 18.27
N PRO A 179 -35.21 2.78 17.52
CA PRO A 179 -36.05 3.85 18.06
C PRO A 179 -36.72 3.30 19.32
N GLU A 180 -36.52 3.95 20.47
CA GLU A 180 -37.34 3.69 21.64
C GLU A 180 -38.76 4.11 21.28
N THR A 181 -39.56 3.14 20.85
CA THR A 181 -41.00 3.33 20.72
C THR A 181 -41.62 2.59 21.90
N LEU A 182 -42.20 3.39 22.79
CA LEU A 182 -43.12 3.05 23.88
C LEU A 182 -42.49 2.63 25.22
N LYS A 183 -42.39 3.61 26.12
CA LYS A 183 -43.00 3.52 27.45
C LYS A 183 -43.87 4.74 27.68
#